data_AF-A0A7C6UH80-F1
#
_entry.id   AF-A0A7C6UH80-F1
#
_cell.length_a   1.000
_cell.length_b   1.000
_cell.length_c   1.000
_cell.angle_alpha   90.00
_cell.angle_beta   90.00
_cell.angle_gamma   90.00
#
_symmetry.space_group_name_H-M   'P 1'
#
loop_
_entity.id
_entity.type
_entity.pdbx_description
1 polymer ?
#
loop_
_entity_poly.entity_id
_entity_poly.type
_entity_poly.pdbx_seq_one_letter_code
_entity_poly.pdbx_strand_id
1 'polypeptide(L)'
;MMKRPARIKIVWVTIALLLGGSLVLSASAQMAGAMGNPAAANIIKIRKMTPVKERTPLYKTSVAGQAAGRAPEWWRVVVEFETSPDWIDELEFTYYAYLEDQSNKGLPVMYRGTVTYMNVAKGRHMSDMFLHPSTVVRRGLVKQIAVVVKVKGAVVAMESSAQQPNWWDRFPPVDGVLMSRDQTPFAVIDYDAYEYIRSAAPSR
;
A
#
# COMPACT_ATOMS: atom_id res chain seq x y z
N MET A 1 -76.12 -12.16 -15.15
CA MET A 1 -76.91 -12.11 -16.39
C MET A 1 -75.95 -11.82 -17.55
N MET A 2 -75.67 -12.86 -18.35
CA MET A 2 -74.88 -12.81 -19.59
C MET A 2 -75.49 -11.81 -20.58
N LYS A 3 -74.65 -11.14 -21.38
CA LYS A 3 -74.73 -11.14 -22.85
C LYS A 3 -73.55 -10.35 -23.46
N ARG A 4 -72.65 -11.07 -24.13
CA ARG A 4 -71.89 -10.52 -25.27
C ARG A 4 -72.88 -10.26 -26.42
N PRO A 5 -72.55 -9.38 -27.36
CA PRO A 5 -72.25 -9.90 -28.69
C PRO A 5 -71.08 -9.19 -29.39
N ALA A 6 -70.72 -9.74 -30.53
CA ALA A 6 -69.46 -9.58 -31.25
C ALA A 6 -69.65 -9.00 -32.66
N ARG A 7 -68.50 -8.73 -33.32
CA ARG A 7 -68.26 -8.47 -34.76
C ARG A 7 -68.43 -7.01 -35.18
N ILE A 8 -67.50 -6.39 -35.92
CA ILE A 8 -67.25 -6.52 -37.38
C ILE A 8 -65.85 -5.88 -37.68
N LYS A 9 -64.83 -6.63 -38.13
CA LYS A 9 -64.19 -6.70 -39.48
C LYS A 9 -64.00 -5.39 -40.29
N ILE A 10 -62.74 -5.08 -40.65
CA ILE A 10 -62.17 -4.57 -41.95
C ILE A 10 -60.65 -4.30 -41.66
N VAL A 11 -59.70 -5.16 -42.04
CA VAL A 11 -58.97 -5.29 -43.32
C VAL A 11 -58.16 -4.03 -43.71
N TRP A 12 -56.91 -3.95 -43.26
CA TRP A 12 -55.62 -4.09 -43.99
C TRP A 12 -55.25 -2.93 -44.93
N VAL A 13 -54.24 -2.13 -44.54
CA VAL A 13 -53.18 -1.71 -45.46
C VAL A 13 -51.83 -1.80 -44.74
N THR A 14 -50.96 -2.55 -45.39
CA THR A 14 -49.59 -2.93 -45.05
C THR A 14 -48.63 -1.77 -45.26
N ILE A 15 -47.77 -1.49 -44.28
CA ILE A 15 -46.45 -0.91 -44.56
C ILE A 15 -45.42 -1.79 -43.85
N ALA A 16 -44.71 -2.57 -44.64
CA ALA A 16 -43.49 -3.24 -44.25
C ALA A 16 -42.37 -2.20 -44.16
N LEU A 17 -41.51 -2.28 -43.13
CA LEU A 17 -40.08 -2.09 -43.31
C LEU A 17 -39.29 -2.58 -42.07
N LEU A 18 -38.39 -3.54 -42.36
CA LEU A 18 -37.07 -3.79 -41.76
C LEU A 18 -36.94 -4.46 -40.38
N LEU A 19 -36.69 -5.77 -40.48
CA LEU A 19 -35.74 -6.53 -39.67
C LEU A 19 -34.44 -5.75 -39.41
N GLY A 20 -33.98 -5.74 -38.17
CA GLY A 20 -32.64 -5.28 -37.82
C GLY A 20 -32.28 -5.51 -36.36
N GLY A 21 -31.65 -6.65 -36.07
CA GLY A 21 -30.57 -6.73 -35.09
C GLY A 21 -30.93 -6.82 -33.61
N SER A 22 -31.05 -8.06 -33.13
CA SER A 22 -30.71 -8.43 -31.75
C SER A 22 -29.25 -8.07 -31.44
N LEU A 23 -28.99 -7.36 -30.33
CA LEU A 23 -27.77 -7.50 -29.51
C LEU A 23 -27.89 -6.57 -28.29
N VAL A 24 -28.49 -7.08 -27.22
CA VAL A 24 -28.34 -6.49 -25.89
C VAL A 24 -26.96 -6.93 -25.40
N LEU A 25 -25.95 -6.06 -25.52
CA LEU A 25 -24.67 -6.24 -24.83
C LEU A 25 -24.90 -6.04 -23.33
N SER A 26 -25.11 -7.13 -22.62
CA SER A 26 -24.91 -7.17 -21.17
C SER A 26 -23.41 -7.05 -20.92
N ALA A 27 -22.96 -5.86 -20.55
CA ALA A 27 -21.61 -5.62 -20.07
C ALA A 27 -21.46 -6.28 -18.68
N SER A 28 -21.12 -7.57 -18.67
CA SER A 28 -20.53 -8.20 -17.50
C SER A 28 -19.15 -7.57 -17.30
N ALA A 29 -19.08 -6.58 -16.41
CA ALA A 29 -17.84 -6.16 -15.78
C ALA A 29 -17.26 -7.37 -15.05
N GLN A 30 -16.42 -8.12 -15.75
CA GLN A 30 -15.52 -9.09 -15.15
C GLN A 30 -14.61 -8.27 -14.24
N MET A 31 -14.93 -8.24 -12.95
CA MET A 31 -13.94 -7.97 -11.92
C MET A 31 -12.88 -9.05 -12.09
N ALA A 32 -11.81 -8.69 -12.80
CA ALA A 32 -10.56 -9.39 -12.78
C ALA A 32 -10.06 -9.35 -11.34
N GLY A 33 -10.44 -10.37 -10.56
CA GLY A 33 -9.65 -10.75 -9.40
C GLY A 33 -8.23 -10.93 -9.91
N ALA A 34 -7.30 -10.14 -9.35
CA ALA A 34 -5.90 -10.16 -9.70
C ALA A 34 -5.33 -11.56 -9.47
N MET A 35 -5.41 -12.42 -10.50
CA MET A 35 -4.58 -13.60 -10.60
C MET A 35 -3.16 -13.07 -10.84
N GLY A 36 -2.36 -13.08 -9.77
CA GLY A 36 -0.95 -12.74 -9.84
C GLY A 36 -0.29 -13.49 -10.99
N ASN A 37 0.41 -12.74 -11.85
CA ASN A 37 1.18 -13.31 -12.94
C ASN A 37 2.18 -14.31 -12.35
N PRO A 38 2.22 -15.59 -12.75
CA PRO A 38 3.17 -16.57 -12.21
C PRO A 38 4.64 -16.19 -12.45
N ALA A 39 4.93 -15.32 -13.44
CA ALA A 39 6.26 -14.73 -13.61
C ALA A 39 6.62 -13.68 -12.53
N ALA A 40 5.65 -13.14 -11.80
CA ALA A 40 5.90 -12.22 -10.68
C ALA A 40 6.32 -12.94 -9.39
N ALA A 41 5.98 -14.23 -9.25
CA ALA A 41 6.11 -15.00 -8.00
C ALA A 41 7.57 -15.24 -7.53
N ASN A 42 8.58 -14.86 -8.32
CA ASN A 42 9.99 -15.05 -7.99
C ASN A 42 10.83 -13.76 -8.06
N ILE A 43 10.22 -12.59 -8.22
CA ILE A 43 10.98 -11.33 -8.35
C ILE A 43 11.55 -10.90 -6.99
N ILE A 44 10.72 -10.96 -5.94
CA ILE A 44 11.06 -10.56 -4.57
C ILE A 44 10.68 -11.68 -3.62
N LYS A 45 11.57 -12.00 -2.69
CA LYS A 45 11.27 -12.82 -1.51
C LYS A 45 11.45 -11.99 -0.25
N ILE A 46 10.36 -11.72 0.46
CA ILE A 46 10.42 -11.13 1.80
C ILE A 46 10.93 -12.23 2.75
N ARG A 47 12.02 -11.95 3.45
CA ARG A 47 12.63 -12.89 4.41
C ARG A 47 12.12 -12.67 5.82
N LYS A 48 11.98 -11.41 6.20
CA LYS A 48 11.65 -11.02 7.58
C LYS A 48 11.02 -9.65 7.60
N MET A 49 10.02 -9.47 8.46
CA MET A 49 9.47 -8.17 8.83
C MET A 49 9.54 -8.02 10.34
N THR A 50 10.32 -7.05 10.83
CA THR A 50 10.60 -6.88 12.26
C THR A 50 10.21 -5.47 12.72
N PRO A 51 9.13 -5.32 13.51
CA PRO A 51 8.88 -4.07 14.21
C PRO A 51 9.83 -3.92 15.41
N VAL A 52 10.44 -2.75 15.55
CA VAL A 52 11.40 -2.42 16.61
C VAL A 52 11.15 -1.01 17.15
N LYS A 53 11.57 -0.77 18.39
CA LYS A 53 11.70 0.57 18.95
C LYS A 53 13.16 0.99 18.83
N GLU A 54 13.40 2.13 18.22
CA GLU A 54 14.74 2.61 17.91
C GLU A 54 14.95 3.99 18.54
N ARG A 55 16.07 4.20 19.24
CA ARG A 55 16.34 5.51 19.85
C ARG A 55 16.85 6.47 18.78
N THR A 56 16.49 7.74 18.93
CA THR A 56 17.03 8.80 18.06
C THR A 56 18.57 8.77 18.11
N PRO A 57 19.27 8.70 16.95
CA PRO A 57 20.73 8.70 16.91
C PRO A 57 21.30 9.98 17.51
N LEU A 58 22.43 9.85 18.21
CA LEU A 58 23.16 10.99 18.78
C LEU A 58 24.42 11.26 17.94
N TYR A 59 24.40 12.35 17.19
CA TYR A 59 25.56 12.82 16.43
C TYR A 59 26.48 13.63 17.34
N LYS A 60 27.77 13.28 17.37
CA LYS A 60 28.82 14.10 17.96
C LYS A 60 29.39 14.99 16.85
N THR A 61 29.17 16.30 16.94
CA THR A 61 29.75 17.27 16.00
C THR A 61 30.66 18.24 16.76
N SER A 62 31.66 18.78 16.09
CA SER A 62 32.63 19.74 16.67
C SER A 62 32.07 21.16 16.85
N VAL A 63 30.87 21.44 16.32
CA VAL A 63 30.36 22.82 16.14
C VAL A 63 29.08 23.11 16.94
N ALA A 64 28.39 22.10 17.49
CA ALA A 64 27.12 22.31 18.19
C ALA A 64 27.12 21.73 19.61
N GLY A 65 26.67 22.54 20.57
CA GLY A 65 26.27 22.06 21.89
C GLY A 65 25.19 21.01 21.72
N GLN A 66 25.47 19.78 22.13
CA GLN A 66 24.47 18.73 22.13
C GLN A 66 23.30 19.19 22.99
N ALA A 67 22.14 19.41 22.38
CA ALA A 67 20.91 19.55 23.16
C ALA A 67 20.77 18.24 23.94
N ALA A 68 21.07 18.28 25.25
CA ALA A 68 20.97 17.17 26.17
C ALA A 68 19.48 16.84 26.44
N GLY A 69 18.74 16.56 25.38
CA GLY A 69 17.38 16.05 25.43
C GLY A 69 17.40 14.53 25.55
N ARG A 70 16.38 13.96 26.19
CA ARG A 70 16.11 12.52 26.09
C ARG A 70 15.95 12.17 24.61
N ALA A 71 16.81 11.31 24.08
CA ALA A 71 16.64 10.73 22.74
C ALA A 71 15.33 9.93 22.71
N PRO A 72 14.27 10.43 22.04
CA PRO A 72 12.98 9.77 22.04
C PRO A 72 13.05 8.47 21.21
N GLU A 73 12.15 7.53 21.53
CA GLU A 73 12.04 6.24 20.85
C GLU A 73 11.10 6.34 19.66
N TRP A 74 11.62 6.05 18.48
CA TRP A 74 10.88 5.88 17.25
C TRP A 74 10.31 4.47 17.19
N TRP A 75 9.15 4.32 16.57
CA TRP A 75 8.74 3.01 16.07
C TRP A 75 9.26 2.86 14.65
N ARG A 76 9.83 1.69 14.36
CA ARG A 76 10.41 1.35 13.06
C ARG A 76 9.96 -0.05 12.68
N VAL A 77 9.69 -0.28 11.41
CA VAL A 77 9.61 -1.63 10.86
C VAL A 77 10.72 -1.83 9.84
N VAL A 78 11.46 -2.93 9.97
CA VAL A 78 12.51 -3.33 9.01
C VAL A 78 12.03 -4.56 8.24
N VAL A 79 12.07 -4.47 6.92
CA VAL A 79 11.77 -5.55 5.99
C VAL A 79 13.06 -5.96 5.32
N GLU A 80 13.50 -7.18 5.60
CA GLU A 80 14.60 -7.81 4.88
C GLU A 80 14.04 -8.58 3.68
N PHE A 81 14.62 -8.37 2.50
CA PHE A 81 14.17 -9.03 1.28
C PHE A 81 15.34 -9.46 0.41
N GLU A 82 15.02 -10.27 -0.59
CA GLU A 82 15.96 -10.78 -1.59
C GLU A 82 15.37 -10.60 -2.99
N THR A 83 16.18 -10.10 -3.91
CA THR A 83 15.82 -9.86 -5.32
C THR A 83 16.48 -10.93 -6.20
N SER A 84 15.72 -11.47 -7.15
CA SER A 84 16.23 -12.47 -8.11
C SER A 84 16.78 -11.88 -9.42
N PRO A 85 16.14 -10.87 -10.04
CA PRO A 85 16.64 -10.25 -11.27
C PRO A 85 17.97 -9.51 -11.04
N ASP A 86 18.79 -9.41 -12.08
CA ASP A 86 20.09 -8.71 -12.04
C ASP A 86 19.93 -7.23 -11.63
N TRP A 87 18.91 -6.57 -12.19
CA TRP A 87 18.52 -5.20 -11.86
C TRP A 87 17.01 -5.04 -11.86
N ILE A 88 16.52 -4.20 -10.95
CA ILE A 88 15.13 -3.73 -10.88
C ILE A 88 15.17 -2.19 -10.91
N ASP A 89 14.62 -1.60 -11.97
CA ASP A 89 14.65 -0.14 -12.14
C ASP A 89 13.88 0.59 -11.05
N GLU A 90 12.70 0.06 -10.68
CA GLU A 90 11.80 0.65 -9.71
C GLU A 90 11.15 -0.44 -8.84
N LEU A 91 11.31 -0.30 -7.53
CA LEU A 91 10.77 -1.19 -6.52
C LEU A 91 10.01 -0.38 -5.47
N GLU A 92 8.69 -0.47 -5.48
CA GLU A 92 7.81 0.27 -4.57
C GLU A 92 7.40 -0.60 -3.38
N PHE A 93 7.57 -0.07 -2.18
CA PHE A 93 7.04 -0.65 -0.94
C PHE A 93 5.96 0.26 -0.39
N THR A 94 4.75 -0.27 -0.21
CA THR A 94 3.67 0.41 0.51
C THR A 94 3.45 -0.27 1.85
N TYR A 95 3.60 0.50 2.93
CA TYR A 95 3.44 0.07 4.31
C TYR A 95 2.09 0.52 4.87
N TYR A 96 1.48 -0.35 5.68
CA TYR A 96 0.22 -0.10 6.38
C TYR A 96 0.40 -0.38 7.87
N ALA A 97 0.33 0.64 8.71
CA ALA A 97 0.44 0.50 10.16
C ALA A 97 -0.90 0.79 10.83
N TYR A 98 -1.47 -0.21 11.51
CA TYR A 98 -2.73 -0.09 12.23
C TYR A 98 -2.49 0.09 13.72
N LEU A 99 -3.16 1.10 14.28
CA LEU A 99 -3.14 1.44 15.69
C LEU A 99 -4.58 1.50 16.20
N GLU A 100 -4.78 1.07 17.44
CA GLU A 100 -5.99 1.35 18.20
C GLU A 100 -5.80 2.71 18.88
N ASP A 101 -6.46 3.76 18.39
CA ASP A 101 -6.21 5.13 18.83
C ASP A 101 -6.66 5.34 20.28
N GLN A 102 -5.68 5.46 21.18
CA GLN A 102 -5.92 5.75 22.59
C GLN A 102 -6.37 7.20 22.82
N SER A 103 -6.12 8.12 21.88
CA SER A 103 -6.44 9.55 21.99
C SER A 103 -7.83 9.92 21.48
N ASN A 104 -8.47 9.10 20.63
CA ASN A 104 -9.82 9.37 20.08
C ASN A 104 -10.80 8.22 20.38
N LYS A 105 -11.22 8.08 21.64
CA LYS A 105 -12.32 7.19 22.07
C LYS A 105 -12.19 5.72 21.61
N GLY A 106 -11.00 5.24 21.24
CA GLY A 106 -10.77 3.87 20.78
C GLY A 106 -11.07 3.62 19.29
N LEU A 107 -11.17 4.66 18.45
CA LEU A 107 -11.36 4.45 17.01
C LEU A 107 -10.06 3.93 16.36
N PRO A 108 -10.14 2.89 15.53
CA PRO A 108 -8.96 2.41 14.83
C PRO A 108 -8.45 3.42 13.80
N VAL A 109 -7.13 3.59 13.72
CA VAL A 109 -6.47 4.40 12.70
C VAL A 109 -5.45 3.55 11.96
N MET A 110 -5.42 3.68 10.64
CA MET A 110 -4.41 3.06 9.79
C MET A 110 -3.62 4.15 9.11
N TYR A 111 -2.30 4.11 9.25
CA TYR A 111 -1.40 4.97 8.48
C TYR A 111 -0.87 4.22 7.27
N ARG A 112 -0.68 4.95 6.16
CA ARG A 112 -0.01 4.45 4.97
C ARG A 112 1.21 5.31 4.65
N GLY A 113 2.27 4.64 4.20
CA GLY A 113 3.49 5.26 3.71
C GLY A 113 4.06 4.46 2.55
N THR A 114 4.59 5.15 1.56
CA THR A 114 5.18 4.52 0.38
C THR A 114 6.61 4.98 0.21
N VAL A 115 7.51 4.05 -0.08
CA VAL A 115 8.90 4.31 -0.45
C VAL A 115 9.20 3.59 -1.75
N THR A 116 9.90 4.27 -2.65
CA THR A 116 10.28 3.72 -3.95
C THR A 116 11.80 3.71 -4.05
N TYR A 117 12.36 2.52 -4.20
CA TYR A 117 13.79 2.33 -4.46
C TYR A 117 14.06 2.26 -5.95
N MET A 118 15.23 2.76 -6.34
CA MET A 118 15.67 2.84 -7.73
C MET A 118 16.92 2.03 -7.94
N ASN A 119 17.05 1.42 -9.11
CA ASN A 119 18.26 0.70 -9.54
C ASN A 119 18.69 -0.36 -8.52
N VAL A 120 17.76 -1.21 -8.09
CA VAL A 120 18.03 -2.24 -7.07
C VAL A 120 18.69 -3.44 -7.75
N ALA A 121 19.91 -3.77 -7.34
CA ALA A 121 20.65 -4.90 -7.86
C ALA A 121 20.08 -6.24 -7.35
N LYS A 122 20.51 -7.35 -7.95
CA LYS A 122 20.31 -8.69 -7.38
C LYS A 122 20.98 -8.83 -6.01
N GLY A 123 20.28 -9.41 -5.04
CA GLY A 123 20.88 -9.76 -3.76
C GLY A 123 19.97 -9.48 -2.57
N ARG A 124 20.61 -9.22 -1.42
CA ARG A 124 19.92 -9.02 -0.14
C ARG A 124 19.86 -7.54 0.20
N HIS A 125 18.68 -7.12 0.62
CA HIS A 125 18.34 -5.72 0.79
C HIS A 125 17.51 -5.49 2.04
N MET A 126 17.43 -4.23 2.44
CA MET A 126 16.59 -3.78 3.55
C MET A 126 15.71 -2.61 3.11
N SER A 127 14.48 -2.60 3.61
CA SER A 127 13.56 -1.48 3.51
C SER A 127 12.99 -1.18 4.88
N ASP A 128 12.82 0.09 5.21
CA ASP A 128 12.25 0.47 6.49
C ASP A 128 11.24 1.62 6.39
N MET A 129 10.44 1.72 7.44
CA MET A 129 9.42 2.75 7.59
C MET A 129 9.29 3.12 9.07
N PHE A 130 9.05 4.39 9.35
CA PHE A 130 9.13 4.95 10.69
C PHE A 130 7.83 5.65 11.09
N LEU A 131 7.56 5.66 12.39
CA LEU A 131 6.59 6.56 13.02
C LEU A 131 7.31 7.46 14.02
N HIS A 132 7.01 8.75 13.95
CA HIS A 132 7.54 9.75 14.87
C HIS A 132 7.16 9.43 16.33
N PRO A 133 8.05 9.65 17.32
CA PRO A 133 7.79 9.36 18.73
C PRO A 133 6.53 10.03 19.27
N SER A 134 6.26 11.29 18.89
CA SER A 134 5.04 11.99 19.30
C SER A 134 3.76 11.32 18.79
N THR A 135 3.81 10.70 17.60
CA THR A 135 2.68 9.94 17.07
C THR A 135 2.45 8.68 17.90
N VAL A 136 3.52 7.96 18.24
CA VAL A 136 3.44 6.77 19.10
C VAL A 136 2.91 7.13 20.49
N VAL A 137 3.39 8.21 21.10
CA VAL A 137 2.91 8.69 22.41
C VAL A 137 1.43 9.09 22.36
N ARG A 138 0.99 9.75 21.29
CA ARG A 138 -0.39 10.23 21.15
C ARG A 138 -1.36 9.10 20.81
N ARG A 139 -0.97 8.19 19.92
CA ARG A 139 -1.89 7.21 19.30
C ARG A 139 -1.76 5.82 19.88
N GLY A 140 -0.66 5.51 20.56
CA GLY A 140 -0.36 4.19 21.09
C GLY A 140 0.56 3.38 20.19
N LEU A 141 0.67 2.09 20.49
CA LEU A 141 1.54 1.15 19.78
C LEU A 141 0.89 0.61 18.51
N VAL A 142 1.69 0.35 17.48
CA VAL A 142 1.26 -0.37 16.27
C VAL A 142 0.87 -1.80 16.65
N LYS A 143 -0.37 -2.18 16.31
CA LYS A 143 -0.93 -3.50 16.58
C LYS A 143 -0.73 -4.45 15.41
N GLN A 144 -0.84 -3.93 14.18
CA GLN A 144 -0.67 -4.70 12.97
C GLN A 144 0.11 -3.89 11.95
N ILE A 145 0.97 -4.57 11.19
CA ILE A 145 1.76 -3.98 10.11
C ILE A 145 1.69 -4.91 8.91
N ALA A 146 1.57 -4.31 7.73
CA ALA A 146 1.65 -5.01 6.47
C ALA A 146 2.50 -4.21 5.49
N VAL A 147 3.09 -4.93 4.55
CA VAL A 147 3.85 -4.36 3.45
C VAL A 147 3.42 -5.02 2.15
N VAL A 148 3.22 -4.20 1.13
CA VAL A 148 2.89 -4.62 -0.24
C VAL A 148 3.98 -4.10 -1.15
N VAL A 149 4.62 -5.00 -1.89
CA VAL A 149 5.74 -4.69 -2.77
C VAL A 149 5.29 -4.77 -4.22
N LYS A 150 5.60 -3.74 -5.01
CA LYS A 150 5.28 -3.65 -6.43
C LYS A 150 6.51 -3.41 -7.28
N VAL A 151 6.50 -4.02 -8.47
CA VAL A 151 7.45 -3.74 -9.55
C VAL A 151 6.63 -3.42 -10.80
N LYS A 152 6.88 -2.28 -11.45
CA LYS A 152 6.13 -1.83 -12.64
C LYS A 152 4.61 -1.83 -12.42
N GLY A 153 4.18 -1.41 -11.22
CA GLY A 153 2.77 -1.35 -10.82
C GLY A 153 2.12 -2.69 -10.46
N ALA A 154 2.77 -3.83 -10.70
CA ALA A 154 2.25 -5.15 -10.35
C ALA A 154 2.72 -5.57 -8.95
N VAL A 155 1.82 -6.12 -8.14
CA VAL A 155 2.16 -6.68 -6.82
C VAL A 155 2.99 -7.94 -7.02
N VAL A 156 4.20 -7.97 -6.44
CA VAL A 156 5.15 -9.08 -6.54
C VAL A 156 5.38 -9.81 -5.22
N ALA A 157 5.15 -9.14 -4.09
CA ALA A 157 5.24 -9.74 -2.76
C ALA A 157 4.38 -8.96 -1.76
N MET A 158 3.98 -9.64 -0.67
CA MET A 158 3.31 -9.02 0.46
C MET A 158 3.66 -9.78 1.74
N GLU A 159 3.64 -9.08 2.88
CA GLU A 159 3.87 -9.66 4.20
C GLU A 159 3.01 -8.93 5.23
N SER A 160 2.55 -9.64 6.27
CA SER A 160 1.63 -9.10 7.28
C SER A 160 1.87 -9.73 8.64
N SER A 161 1.86 -8.92 9.69
CA SER A 161 1.93 -9.42 11.06
C SER A 161 0.61 -10.01 11.55
N ALA A 162 -0.49 -9.77 10.84
CA ALA A 162 -1.83 -10.25 11.19
C ALA A 162 -2.17 -11.53 10.40
N GLN A 163 -2.88 -12.45 11.06
CA GLN A 163 -3.37 -13.69 10.43
C GLN A 163 -4.43 -13.42 9.36
N GLN A 164 -5.20 -12.35 9.50
CA GLN A 164 -6.18 -11.97 8.49
C GLN A 164 -5.45 -11.41 7.26
N PRO A 165 -5.61 -12.03 6.07
CA PRO A 165 -5.00 -11.50 4.85
C PRO A 165 -5.67 -10.18 4.45
N ASN A 166 -4.91 -9.29 3.80
CA ASN A 166 -5.41 -8.06 3.17
C ASN A 166 -6.25 -7.17 4.11
N TRP A 167 -5.99 -7.20 5.41
CA TRP A 167 -6.74 -6.41 6.39
C TRP A 167 -6.65 -4.90 6.12
N TRP A 168 -5.58 -4.45 5.45
CA TRP A 168 -5.37 -3.06 5.06
C TRP A 168 -6.40 -2.53 4.06
N ASP A 169 -7.11 -3.38 3.31
CA ASP A 169 -8.15 -2.92 2.39
C ASP A 169 -9.46 -2.56 3.11
N ARG A 170 -9.56 -2.87 4.41
CA ARG A 170 -10.79 -2.71 5.22
C ARG A 170 -10.88 -1.36 5.93
N PHE A 171 -9.80 -0.60 5.97
CA PHE A 171 -9.72 0.67 6.69
C PHE A 171 -9.24 1.76 5.75
N PRO A 172 -9.79 2.99 5.82
CA PRO A 172 -9.25 4.10 5.07
C PRO A 172 -7.87 4.52 5.65
N PRO A 173 -6.80 4.56 4.85
CA PRO A 173 -5.50 5.00 5.34
C PRO A 173 -5.43 6.52 5.50
N VAL A 174 -4.63 6.94 6.48
CA VAL A 174 -4.14 8.32 6.62
C VAL A 174 -2.70 8.38 6.11
N ASP A 175 -2.46 9.19 5.10
CA ASP A 175 -1.13 9.39 4.50
C ASP A 175 -0.31 10.45 5.24
N GLY A 176 1.01 10.49 4.97
CA GLY A 176 1.91 11.55 5.45
C GLY A 176 2.37 11.43 6.91
N VAL A 177 2.03 10.32 7.58
CA VAL A 177 2.43 10.06 8.97
C VAL A 177 3.51 8.99 9.08
N LEU A 178 3.46 7.96 8.23
CA LEU A 178 4.56 7.02 8.07
C LEU A 178 5.65 7.67 7.22
N MET A 179 6.89 7.59 7.71
CA MET A 179 8.03 8.30 7.16
C MET A 179 9.08 7.34 6.63
N SER A 180 9.57 7.59 5.43
CA SER A 180 10.72 6.89 4.85
C SER A 180 12.02 7.32 5.53
N ARG A 181 13.07 6.51 5.42
CA ARG A 181 14.36 6.72 6.11
C ARG A 181 14.94 8.12 5.93
N ASP A 182 14.90 8.64 4.71
CA ASP A 182 15.41 9.96 4.30
C ASP A 182 14.70 11.14 4.99
N GLN A 183 13.49 10.91 5.52
CA GLN A 183 12.71 11.91 6.25
C GLN A 183 12.98 11.87 7.76
N THR A 184 13.90 11.00 8.22
CA THR A 184 14.14 10.76 9.65
C THR A 184 15.59 11.03 10.06
N PRO A 185 15.88 11.14 11.37
CA PRO A 185 17.25 11.20 11.87
C PRO A 185 18.12 9.99 11.53
N PHE A 186 17.55 8.90 10.99
CA PHE A 186 18.28 7.69 10.60
C PHE A 186 18.83 7.75 9.17
N ALA A 187 18.53 8.81 8.41
CA ALA A 187 18.91 8.96 7.00
C ALA A 187 20.39 8.71 6.72
N VAL A 188 21.30 9.11 7.63
CA VAL A 188 22.76 8.99 7.45
C VAL A 188 23.40 7.81 8.18
N ILE A 189 22.61 7.05 8.96
CA ILE A 189 23.10 5.84 9.63
C ILE A 189 23.05 4.69 8.63
N ASP A 190 24.06 3.82 8.59
CA ASP A 190 24.11 2.65 7.70
C ASP A 190 23.69 2.96 6.25
N TYR A 191 24.08 4.12 5.72
CA TYR A 191 23.55 4.68 4.47
C TYR A 191 23.65 3.67 3.30
N ASP A 192 24.81 3.04 3.15
CA ASP A 192 25.08 2.08 2.07
C ASP A 192 24.38 0.72 2.25
N ALA A 193 23.72 0.48 3.39
CA ALA A 193 22.94 -0.73 3.62
C ALA A 193 21.50 -0.63 3.05
N TYR A 194 21.09 0.57 2.60
CA TYR A 194 19.77 0.84 2.06
C TYR A 194 19.89 1.36 0.63
N GLU A 195 18.87 1.05 -0.16
CA GLU A 195 18.83 1.44 -1.57
C GLU A 195 18.50 2.92 -1.76
N TYR A 196 18.88 3.46 -2.92
CA TYR A 196 18.59 4.86 -3.26
C TYR A 196 17.07 5.10 -3.34
N ILE A 197 16.58 6.00 -2.49
CA ILE A 197 15.17 6.39 -2.43
C ILE A 197 14.90 7.45 -3.49
N ARG A 198 13.89 7.21 -4.33
CA ARG A 198 13.35 8.23 -5.25
C ARG A 198 12.84 9.42 -4.44
N SER A 199 13.41 10.60 -4.69
CA SER A 199 12.87 11.84 -4.13
C SER A 199 11.42 12.04 -4.61
N ALA A 200 10.52 12.36 -3.68
CA ALA A 200 9.17 12.77 -4.04
C ALA A 200 9.25 13.98 -4.98
N ALA A 201 8.66 13.88 -6.17
CA ALA A 201 8.56 15.04 -7.05
C ALA A 201 7.81 16.16 -6.30
N PRO A 202 8.31 17.41 -6.29
CA PRO A 202 7.57 18.50 -5.69
C PRO A 202 6.21 18.61 -6.40
N SER A 203 5.12 18.59 -5.63
CA SER A 203 3.80 18.95 -6.13
C SER A 203 3.89 20.36 -6.72
N ARG A 204 3.73 20.49 -8.02
CA ARG A 204 3.60 21.79 -8.70
C ARG A 204 2.27 22.44 -8.37
#